data_AF-A0A821P2X6-F1
#
_entry.id   AF-A0A821P2X6-F1
#
_cell.length_a   1.000
_cell.length_b   1.000
_cell.length_c   1.000
_cell.angle_alpha   90.00
_cell.angle_beta   90.00
_cell.angle_gamma   90.00
#
_symmetry.space_group_name_H-M   'P 1'
#
loop_
_entity.id
_entity.type
_entity.pdbx_description
1 polymer ?
#
loop_
_entity_poly.entity_id
_entity_poly.type
_entity_poly.pdbx_seq_one_letter_code
_entity_poly.pdbx_strand_id
1 'polypeptide(L)'
;MQENSSINEDHLLLKHFYDEDLYNDSDEYGLDIITLRYTLLTIQSDKELLMQYIRTIPIDLKKKKLWKSDYTKVELREDFNKLKFECDNLKIETSLLKTNYLELIDHCKFLIDQTTEIIIERDNYYSEWEHARNILTPRPDWDKCSYLITQWKILSIGKTSEQLVDVLINEIIHEDTKENNNEDFSIMINNKNDLNSKNTFFEQLCIDISFEDKFIKNRHMRRRITGLLIKEIWSNKLFDENKFEKKINIKLIDYVFNYLIKRFHSKEIAIEIGYNIKDACNRYQNNYEINLFWQILTGQIEENVYHYEMKEFARILQYLIKLCPHSSSQSVCFTNDF
;
A
#
# COMPACT_ATOMS: atom_id res chain seq x y z
N MET A 1 55.65 -45.10 80.93
CA MET A 1 56.44 -46.13 80.23
C MET A 1 57.72 -45.45 79.76
N GLN A 2 58.69 -45.08 80.61
CA GLN A 2 59.34 -45.86 81.68
C GLN A 2 59.75 -47.23 81.16
N GLU A 3 60.87 -47.25 80.42
CA GLU A 3 61.77 -48.37 80.10
C GLU A 3 62.65 -47.87 78.95
N ASN A 4 63.75 -47.20 79.26
CA ASN A 4 64.86 -46.93 78.32
C ASN A 4 66.10 -46.30 79.01
N SER A 5 66.07 -46.07 80.33
CA SER A 5 67.23 -45.53 81.08
C SER A 5 68.17 -46.60 81.65
N SER A 6 67.97 -47.89 81.34
CA SER A 6 68.73 -49.00 81.94
C SER A 6 69.80 -49.61 81.02
N ILE A 7 69.85 -49.24 79.73
CA ILE A 7 70.74 -49.91 78.76
C ILE A 7 72.06 -49.13 78.55
N ASN A 8 72.13 -47.87 79.00
CA ASN A 8 73.25 -46.98 78.69
C ASN A 8 74.41 -47.03 79.72
N GLU A 9 74.18 -47.58 80.92
CA GLU A 9 75.23 -47.71 81.94
C GLU A 9 76.07 -48.97 81.74
N ASP A 10 75.47 -50.07 81.27
CA ASP A 10 76.19 -51.33 81.00
C ASP A 10 77.14 -51.22 79.79
N HIS A 11 76.84 -50.36 78.82
CA HIS A 11 77.71 -50.12 77.66
C HIS A 11 78.97 -49.30 77.99
N LEU A 12 78.95 -48.47 79.04
CA LEU A 12 80.14 -47.75 79.50
C LEU A 12 81.06 -48.63 80.35
N LEU A 13 80.50 -49.55 81.15
CA LEU A 13 81.27 -50.46 81.99
C LEU A 13 82.04 -51.51 81.18
N LEU A 14 81.53 -51.94 80.02
CA LEU A 14 82.24 -52.87 79.13
C LEU A 14 83.36 -52.19 78.32
N LYS A 15 83.32 -50.85 78.18
CA LYS A 15 84.34 -50.09 77.44
C LYS A 15 85.61 -49.89 78.27
N HIS A 16 85.48 -49.76 79.58
CA HIS A 16 86.63 -49.56 80.47
C HIS A 16 87.39 -50.84 80.84
N PHE A 17 86.84 -52.03 80.60
CA PHE A 17 87.48 -53.29 81.02
C PHE A 17 88.41 -53.93 79.98
N TYR A 18 88.45 -53.45 78.74
CA TYR A 18 89.29 -54.04 77.68
C TYR A 18 90.30 -53.06 77.06
N ASP A 19 90.31 -51.79 77.47
CA ASP A 19 91.18 -50.76 76.88
C ASP A 19 92.56 -50.67 77.58
N GLU A 20 92.79 -51.32 78.74
CA GLU A 20 94.10 -51.30 79.42
C GLU A 20 95.06 -52.44 79.01
N ASP A 21 94.57 -53.58 78.52
CA ASP A 21 95.42 -54.76 78.26
C ASP A 21 95.90 -54.91 76.81
N LEU A 22 95.55 -53.98 75.90
CA LEU A 22 95.98 -54.01 74.49
C LEU A 22 97.03 -52.95 74.13
N TYR A 23 97.47 -52.15 75.11
CA TYR A 23 98.52 -51.17 74.88
C TYR A 23 99.94 -51.77 74.84
N ASN A 24 100.09 -53.05 75.19
CA ASN A 24 101.40 -53.59 75.52
C ASN A 24 101.93 -54.71 74.62
N ASP A 25 101.24 -55.14 73.56
CA ASP A 25 101.86 -56.04 72.58
C ASP A 25 101.28 -55.88 71.16
N SER A 26 102.17 -55.84 70.17
CA SER A 26 101.97 -55.92 68.70
C SER A 26 101.70 -54.64 67.90
N ASP A 27 102.81 -54.08 67.40
CA ASP A 27 103.16 -53.97 65.97
C ASP A 27 102.03 -53.92 64.93
N GLU A 28 101.97 -52.79 64.21
CA GLU A 28 101.37 -52.55 62.87
C GLU A 28 99.84 -52.75 62.72
N TYR A 29 99.22 -53.73 63.36
CA TYR A 29 97.81 -54.11 63.14
C TYR A 29 96.82 -53.50 64.16
N GLY A 30 97.28 -53.04 65.33
CA GLY A 30 96.42 -52.44 66.36
C GLY A 30 95.81 -51.09 65.95
N LEU A 31 96.57 -50.25 65.24
CA LEU A 31 96.08 -48.97 64.69
C LEU A 31 95.07 -49.18 63.57
N ASP A 32 95.25 -50.20 62.73
CA ASP A 32 94.32 -50.56 61.66
C ASP A 32 92.98 -51.05 62.22
N ILE A 33 92.98 -51.80 63.31
CA ILE A 33 91.75 -52.23 63.99
C ILE A 33 90.99 -51.04 64.57
N ILE A 34 91.69 -50.08 65.18
CA ILE A 34 91.06 -48.87 65.75
C ILE A 34 90.45 -48.00 64.64
N THR A 35 91.18 -47.77 63.55
CA THR A 35 90.69 -46.97 62.41
C THR A 35 89.52 -47.65 61.69
N LEU A 36 89.57 -48.98 61.52
CA LEU A 36 88.44 -49.76 61.00
C LEU A 36 87.22 -49.66 61.91
N ARG A 37 87.39 -49.66 63.24
CA ARG A 37 86.27 -49.55 64.19
C ARG A 37 85.63 -48.16 64.16
N TYR A 38 86.43 -47.10 64.06
CA TYR A 38 85.94 -45.74 63.88
C TYR A 38 85.19 -45.56 62.56
N THR A 39 85.73 -46.07 61.45
CA THR A 39 85.07 -45.99 60.14
C THR A 39 83.76 -46.78 60.10
N LEU A 40 83.71 -47.93 60.78
CA LEU A 40 82.49 -48.73 60.91
C LEU A 40 81.43 -48.00 61.74
N LEU A 41 81.82 -47.34 62.84
CA LEU A 41 80.94 -46.48 63.63
C LEU A 41 80.38 -45.29 62.82
N THR A 42 81.21 -44.63 62.01
CA THR A 42 80.75 -43.53 61.14
C THR A 42 79.81 -44.02 60.05
N ILE A 43 80.09 -45.18 59.44
CA ILE A 43 79.20 -45.80 58.45
C ILE A 43 77.87 -46.19 59.10
N GLN A 44 77.89 -46.65 60.35
CA GLN A 44 76.68 -47.00 61.10
C GLN A 44 75.83 -45.75 61.39
N SER A 45 76.45 -44.64 61.82
CA SER A 45 75.73 -43.38 62.05
C SER A 45 75.18 -42.78 60.75
N ASP A 46 75.95 -42.83 59.66
CA ASP A 46 75.53 -42.33 58.36
C ASP A 46 74.38 -43.16 57.81
N LYS A 47 74.43 -44.49 57.98
CA LYS A 47 73.33 -45.40 57.66
C LYS A 47 72.07 -45.05 58.44
N GLU A 48 72.17 -44.74 59.73
CA GLU A 48 71.01 -44.34 60.54
C GLU A 48 70.39 -43.02 60.07
N LEU A 49 71.22 -42.02 59.75
CA LEU A 49 70.76 -40.75 59.15
C LEU A 49 70.07 -40.97 57.79
N LEU A 50 70.66 -41.79 56.93
CA LEU A 50 70.09 -42.12 55.62
C LEU A 50 68.78 -42.90 55.76
N MET A 51 68.70 -43.82 56.73
CA MET A 51 67.47 -44.54 57.06
C MET A 51 66.39 -43.62 57.63
N GLN A 52 66.76 -42.58 58.40
CA GLN A 52 65.83 -41.57 58.88
C GLN A 52 65.30 -40.71 57.72
N TYR A 53 66.17 -40.33 56.78
CA TYR A 53 65.78 -39.58 55.57
C TYR A 53 64.90 -40.42 54.63
N ILE A 54 65.23 -41.70 54.43
CA ILE A 54 64.39 -42.63 53.64
C ILE A 54 63.01 -42.83 54.29
N ARG A 55 62.90 -42.76 55.62
CA ARG A 55 61.61 -42.80 56.32
C ARG A 55 60.77 -41.53 56.11
N THR A 56 61.39 -40.36 55.91
CA THR A 56 60.67 -39.09 55.69
C THR A 56 60.23 -38.86 54.24
N ILE A 57 60.97 -39.35 53.25
CA ILE A 57 60.63 -39.20 51.81
C ILE A 57 59.20 -39.67 51.48
N PRO A 58 58.72 -40.85 51.92
CA PRO A 58 57.34 -41.29 51.66
C PRO A 58 56.29 -40.37 52.28
N ILE A 59 56.60 -39.74 53.43
CA ILE A 59 55.70 -38.81 54.12
C ILE A 59 55.58 -37.52 53.31
N ASP A 60 56.68 -36.99 52.79
CA ASP A 60 56.67 -35.77 51.99
C ASP A 60 56.05 -35.98 50.61
N LEU A 61 56.27 -37.15 50.00
CA LEU A 61 55.57 -37.54 48.77
C LEU A 61 54.06 -37.69 48.98
N LYS A 62 53.63 -38.23 50.13
CA LYS A 62 52.21 -38.29 50.51
C LYS A 62 51.63 -36.90 50.70
N LYS A 63 52.34 -36.00 51.41
CA LYS A 63 51.91 -34.60 51.59
C LYS A 63 51.80 -33.85 50.25
N LYS A 64 52.78 -34.00 49.35
CA LYS A 64 52.74 -33.39 48.02
C LYS A 64 51.58 -33.90 47.17
N LYS A 65 51.28 -35.20 47.22
CA LYS A 65 50.09 -35.78 46.56
C LYS A 65 48.79 -35.25 47.17
N LEU A 66 48.73 -35.11 48.49
CA LEU A 66 47.58 -34.54 49.20
C LEU A 66 47.34 -33.08 48.76
N TRP A 67 48.36 -32.23 48.79
CA TRP A 67 48.25 -30.84 48.36
C TRP A 67 47.83 -30.70 46.90
N LYS A 68 48.36 -31.55 46.01
CA LYS A 68 47.94 -31.54 44.61
C LYS A 68 46.47 -31.96 44.44
N SER A 69 45.99 -32.91 45.25
CA SER A 69 44.57 -33.31 45.26
C SER A 69 43.66 -32.26 45.89
N ASP A 70 44.12 -31.53 46.90
CA ASP A 70 43.32 -30.50 47.57
C ASP A 70 43.25 -29.23 46.72
N TYR A 71 44.34 -28.88 46.05
CA TYR A 71 44.39 -27.74 45.11
C TYR A 71 43.46 -27.94 43.90
N THR A 72 43.46 -29.12 43.26
CA THR A 72 42.53 -29.41 42.16
C THR A 72 41.07 -29.41 42.59
N LYS A 73 40.76 -29.85 43.83
CA LYS A 73 39.40 -29.74 44.38
C LYS A 73 38.98 -28.30 44.62
N VAL A 74 39.90 -27.41 45.00
CA VAL A 74 39.62 -25.98 45.25
C VAL A 74 39.35 -25.25 43.93
N GLU A 75 40.17 -25.45 42.90
CA GLU A 75 39.94 -24.86 41.57
C GLU A 75 38.60 -25.31 40.96
N LEU A 76 38.31 -26.62 41.00
CA LEU A 76 37.02 -27.16 40.54
C LEU A 76 35.83 -26.61 41.34
N ARG A 77 36.03 -26.26 42.62
CA ARG A 77 34.98 -25.70 43.47
C ARG A 77 34.73 -24.23 43.16
N GLU A 78 35.78 -23.47 42.82
CA GLU A 78 35.65 -22.09 42.39
C GLU A 78 34.91 -21.99 41.06
N ASP A 79 35.27 -22.83 40.09
CA ASP A 79 34.58 -22.92 38.80
C ASP A 79 33.14 -23.42 38.95
N PHE A 80 32.90 -24.41 39.82
CA PHE A 80 31.56 -24.83 40.18
C PHE A 80 30.73 -23.71 40.79
N ASN A 81 31.32 -22.89 41.67
CA ASN A 81 30.61 -21.77 42.29
C ASN A 81 30.30 -20.67 41.25
N LYS A 82 31.22 -20.37 40.33
CA LYS A 82 30.98 -19.44 39.21
C LYS A 82 29.84 -19.93 38.31
N LEU A 83 29.91 -21.18 37.89
CA LEU A 83 28.88 -21.80 37.05
C LEU A 83 27.53 -21.87 37.75
N LYS A 84 27.52 -22.13 39.07
CA LYS A 84 26.30 -22.12 39.88
C LYS A 84 25.69 -20.71 39.94
N PHE A 85 26.50 -19.68 40.13
CA PHE A 85 26.05 -18.29 40.13
C PHE A 85 25.47 -17.89 38.76
N GLU A 86 26.13 -18.26 37.66
CA GLU A 86 25.60 -18.05 36.31
C GLU A 86 24.28 -18.81 36.09
N CYS A 87 24.20 -20.07 36.52
CA CYS A 87 22.98 -20.86 36.43
C CYS A 87 21.83 -20.22 37.24
N ASP A 88 22.12 -19.67 38.41
CA ASP A 88 21.11 -19.01 39.24
C ASP A 88 20.70 -17.66 38.65
N ASN A 89 21.61 -16.89 38.06
CA ASN A 89 21.29 -15.67 37.31
C ASN A 89 20.43 -15.96 36.08
N LEU A 90 20.78 -16.98 35.29
CA LEU A 90 20.00 -17.39 34.13
C LEU A 90 18.59 -17.86 34.52
N LYS A 91 18.42 -18.50 35.68
CA LYS A 91 17.08 -18.84 36.20
C LYS A 91 16.27 -17.58 36.53
N ILE A 92 16.89 -16.57 37.13
CA ILE A 92 16.22 -15.30 37.43
C ILE A 92 15.82 -14.61 36.12
N GLU A 93 16.74 -14.50 35.17
CA GLU A 93 16.50 -13.87 33.87
C GLU A 93 15.40 -14.58 33.09
N THR A 94 15.43 -15.92 33.03
CA THR A 94 14.38 -16.71 32.38
C THR A 94 13.03 -16.58 33.09
N SER A 95 13.02 -16.46 34.42
CA SER A 95 11.78 -16.19 35.17
C SER A 95 11.20 -14.81 34.86
N LEU A 96 12.05 -13.78 34.75
CA LEU A 96 11.66 -12.42 34.39
C LEU A 96 11.20 -12.31 32.93
N LEU A 97 11.89 -12.99 32.01
CA LEU A 97 11.48 -13.03 30.61
C LEU A 97 10.11 -13.70 30.48
N LYS A 98 9.85 -14.75 31.27
CA LYS A 98 8.55 -15.43 31.30
C LYS A 98 7.44 -14.51 31.81
N THR A 99 7.68 -13.70 32.84
CA THR A 99 6.67 -12.72 33.31
C THR A 99 6.40 -11.66 32.24
N ASN A 100 7.44 -11.11 31.62
CA ASN A 100 7.27 -10.12 30.55
C ASN A 100 6.51 -10.68 29.34
N TYR A 101 6.74 -11.95 29.00
CA TYR A 101 6.00 -12.62 27.93
C TYR A 101 4.52 -12.81 28.25
N LEU A 102 4.18 -13.11 29.51
CA LEU A 102 2.79 -13.19 29.97
C LEU A 102 2.10 -11.83 29.92
N GLU A 103 2.77 -10.77 30.37
CA GLU A 103 2.27 -9.39 30.27
C GLU A 103 2.03 -8.99 28.80
N LEU A 104 2.96 -9.32 27.91
CA LEU A 104 2.80 -9.05 26.48
C LEU A 104 1.60 -9.79 25.89
N ILE A 105 1.39 -11.05 26.26
CA ILE A 105 0.21 -11.81 25.84
C ILE A 105 -1.07 -11.11 26.28
N ASP A 106 -1.13 -10.62 27.53
CA ASP A 106 -2.33 -9.97 28.05
C ASP A 106 -2.56 -8.61 27.37
N HIS A 107 -1.52 -7.86 27.05
CA HIS A 107 -1.62 -6.67 26.20
C HIS A 107 -2.11 -6.99 24.79
N CYS A 108 -1.63 -8.08 24.17
CA CYS A 108 -2.12 -8.50 22.86
C CYS A 108 -3.60 -8.89 22.89
N LYS A 109 -4.05 -9.62 23.92
CA LYS A 109 -5.48 -9.94 24.10
C LYS A 109 -6.32 -8.68 24.24
N PHE A 110 -5.89 -7.75 25.10
CA PHE A 110 -6.58 -6.47 25.28
C PHE A 110 -6.73 -5.69 23.97
N LEU A 111 -5.67 -5.63 23.16
CA LEU A 111 -5.74 -4.99 21.85
C LEU A 111 -6.72 -5.70 20.91
N ILE A 112 -6.73 -7.04 20.91
CA ILE A 112 -7.69 -7.81 20.12
C ILE A 112 -9.11 -7.44 20.53
N ASP A 113 -9.41 -7.45 21.83
CA ASP A 113 -10.73 -7.11 22.37
C ASP A 113 -11.16 -5.69 21.94
N GLN A 114 -10.29 -4.69 22.08
CA GLN A 114 -10.58 -3.33 21.63
C GLN A 114 -10.82 -3.24 20.12
N THR A 115 -10.03 -3.96 19.31
CA THR A 115 -10.24 -3.97 17.86
C THR A 115 -11.57 -4.62 17.49
N THR A 116 -12.00 -5.66 18.22
CA THR A 116 -13.30 -6.28 18.00
C THR A 116 -14.46 -5.35 18.36
N GLU A 117 -14.35 -4.59 19.45
CA GLU A 117 -15.33 -3.57 19.83
C GLU A 117 -15.44 -2.49 18.73
N ILE A 118 -14.32 -1.97 18.24
CA ILE A 118 -14.31 -0.96 17.16
C ILE A 118 -14.96 -1.50 15.87
N ILE A 119 -14.73 -2.77 15.53
CA ILE A 119 -15.36 -3.40 14.36
C ILE A 119 -16.88 -3.45 14.54
N ILE A 120 -17.36 -3.83 15.73
CA ILE A 120 -18.79 -3.87 16.04
C ILE A 120 -19.40 -2.46 15.95
N GLU A 121 -18.74 -1.45 16.53
CA GLU A 121 -19.21 -0.06 16.43
C GLU A 121 -19.27 0.42 14.97
N ARG A 122 -18.24 0.14 14.17
CA ARG A 122 -18.22 0.45 12.74
C ARG A 122 -19.40 -0.17 12.00
N ASP A 123 -19.70 -1.44 12.27
CA ASP A 123 -20.78 -2.17 11.60
C ASP A 123 -22.16 -1.64 12.03
N ASN A 124 -22.30 -1.22 13.29
CA ASN A 124 -23.49 -0.52 13.78
C ASN A 124 -23.68 0.83 13.08
N TYR A 125 -22.63 1.66 12.99
CA TYR A 125 -22.71 2.94 12.28
C TYR A 125 -23.04 2.77 10.80
N TYR A 126 -22.50 1.72 10.15
CA TYR A 126 -22.86 1.41 8.76
C TYR A 126 -24.34 1.07 8.63
N SER A 127 -24.88 0.25 9.53
CA SER A 127 -26.30 -0.14 9.55
C SER A 127 -27.21 1.07 9.80
N GLU A 128 -26.85 1.93 10.75
CA GLU A 128 -27.58 3.18 11.03
C GLU A 128 -27.52 4.14 9.84
N TRP A 129 -26.36 4.30 9.20
CA TRP A 129 -26.20 5.11 8.01
C TRP A 129 -27.04 4.59 6.85
N GLU A 130 -27.06 3.28 6.62
CA GLU A 130 -27.86 2.66 5.56
C GLU A 130 -29.36 2.85 5.82
N HIS A 131 -29.78 2.67 7.08
CA HIS A 131 -31.15 2.94 7.50
C HIS A 131 -31.53 4.41 7.32
N ALA A 132 -30.68 5.35 7.75
CA ALA A 132 -30.88 6.79 7.58
C ALA A 132 -30.92 7.17 6.09
N ARG A 133 -30.03 6.61 5.26
CA ARG A 133 -30.04 6.81 3.81
C ARG A 133 -31.37 6.37 3.20
N ASN A 134 -31.89 5.22 3.63
CA ASN A 134 -33.17 4.70 3.14
C ASN A 134 -34.38 5.56 3.55
N ILE A 135 -34.33 6.27 4.69
CA ILE A 135 -35.42 7.14 5.16
C ILE A 135 -35.30 8.57 4.60
N LEU A 136 -34.08 9.13 4.58
CA LEU A 136 -33.81 10.52 4.20
C LEU A 136 -33.84 10.74 2.69
N THR A 137 -33.71 9.68 1.90
CA THR A 137 -33.98 9.75 0.46
C THR A 137 -35.43 9.30 0.23
N PRO A 138 -36.40 10.23 0.06
CA PRO A 138 -37.76 9.84 -0.25
C PRO A 138 -37.73 9.01 -1.53
N ARG A 139 -38.02 7.71 -1.40
CA ARG A 139 -37.99 6.83 -2.56
C ARG A 139 -39.08 7.26 -3.55
N PRO A 140 -38.83 7.14 -4.86
CA PRO A 140 -39.85 7.39 -5.86
C PRO A 140 -41.07 6.53 -5.56
N ASP A 141 -42.25 7.12 -5.71
CA ASP A 141 -43.51 6.38 -5.67
C ASP A 141 -43.62 5.55 -6.96
N TRP A 142 -43.14 4.32 -6.89
CA TRP A 142 -43.09 3.38 -8.01
C TRP A 142 -44.47 2.96 -8.50
N ASP A 143 -45.54 3.15 -7.73
CA ASP A 143 -46.89 2.85 -8.19
C ASP A 143 -47.30 3.78 -9.34
N LYS A 144 -46.70 4.97 -9.44
CA LYS A 144 -46.91 5.89 -10.57
C LYS A 144 -46.43 5.30 -11.90
N CYS A 145 -45.44 4.42 -11.88
CA CYS A 145 -44.96 3.75 -13.09
C CYS A 145 -45.98 2.76 -13.66
N SER A 146 -47.00 2.35 -12.88
CA SER A 146 -48.10 1.53 -13.41
C SER A 146 -48.99 2.28 -14.41
N TYR A 147 -49.00 3.61 -14.38
CA TYR A 147 -49.70 4.42 -15.39
C TYR A 147 -48.95 4.47 -16.72
N LEU A 148 -47.63 4.34 -16.70
CA LEU A 148 -46.77 4.41 -17.89
C LEU A 148 -46.53 3.02 -18.48
N ILE A 149 -46.31 2.01 -17.63
CA ILE A 149 -45.97 0.64 -18.05
C ILE A 149 -47.08 -0.31 -17.62
N THR A 150 -47.80 -0.88 -18.58
CA THR A 150 -48.93 -1.78 -18.34
C THR A 150 -48.55 -3.06 -17.60
N GLN A 151 -47.33 -3.55 -17.79
CA GLN A 151 -46.79 -4.76 -17.14
C GLN A 151 -46.06 -4.48 -15.82
N TRP A 152 -46.09 -3.23 -15.33
CA TRP A 152 -45.32 -2.80 -14.16
C TRP A 152 -45.52 -3.70 -12.94
N LYS A 153 -46.77 -4.06 -12.64
CA LYS A 153 -47.12 -4.91 -11.49
C LYS A 153 -46.48 -6.29 -11.54
N ILE A 154 -46.15 -6.81 -12.71
CA ILE A 154 -45.50 -8.12 -12.87
C ILE A 154 -43.98 -7.94 -12.78
N LEU A 155 -43.47 -6.88 -13.40
CA LEU A 155 -42.03 -6.58 -13.45
C LEU A 155 -41.46 -6.10 -12.12
N SER A 156 -42.29 -5.52 -11.25
CA SER A 156 -41.88 -4.93 -9.99
C SER A 156 -41.86 -5.90 -8.81
N ILE A 157 -42.50 -7.07 -8.93
CA ILE A 157 -42.61 -8.04 -7.85
C ILE A 157 -41.22 -8.56 -7.45
N GLY A 158 -40.90 -8.45 -6.16
CA GLY A 158 -39.67 -8.99 -5.58
C GLY A 158 -38.40 -8.19 -5.88
N LYS A 159 -38.50 -7.02 -6.52
CA LYS A 159 -37.35 -6.19 -6.88
C LYS A 159 -37.13 -5.04 -5.90
N THR A 160 -35.87 -4.69 -5.69
CA THR A 160 -35.50 -3.50 -4.89
C THR A 160 -35.68 -2.22 -5.71
N SER A 161 -35.79 -1.06 -5.03
CA SER A 161 -35.96 0.23 -5.70
C SER A 161 -34.87 0.54 -6.73
N GLU A 162 -33.65 0.04 -6.53
CA GLU A 162 -32.53 0.21 -7.47
C GLU A 162 -32.71 -0.69 -8.69
N GLN A 163 -33.09 -1.95 -8.48
CA GLN A 163 -33.43 -2.87 -9.57
C GLN A 163 -34.65 -2.43 -10.37
N LEU A 164 -35.60 -1.71 -9.76
CA LEU A 164 -36.74 -1.11 -10.46
C LEU A 164 -36.31 0.01 -11.42
N VAL A 165 -35.24 0.76 -11.08
CA VAL A 165 -34.66 1.76 -11.98
C VAL A 165 -34.10 1.07 -13.22
N ASP A 166 -33.39 -0.05 -13.06
CA ASP A 166 -32.85 -0.79 -14.21
C ASP A 166 -33.96 -1.35 -15.10
N VAL A 167 -35.06 -1.82 -14.51
CA VAL A 167 -36.25 -2.27 -15.25
C VAL A 167 -36.87 -1.11 -16.03
N LEU A 168 -36.98 0.08 -15.44
CA LEU A 168 -37.49 1.27 -16.12
C LEU A 168 -36.58 1.69 -17.26
N ILE A 169 -35.27 1.74 -17.03
CA ILE A 169 -34.30 2.09 -18.05
C ILE A 169 -34.40 1.10 -19.21
N ASN A 170 -34.49 -0.20 -18.92
CA ASN A 170 -34.67 -1.21 -19.94
C ASN A 170 -36.00 -1.04 -20.68
N GLU A 171 -37.11 -0.75 -20.01
CA GLU A 171 -38.38 -0.57 -20.70
C GLU A 171 -38.43 0.73 -21.52
N ILE A 172 -37.84 1.84 -21.05
CA ILE A 172 -37.72 3.09 -21.81
C ILE A 172 -36.83 2.89 -23.03
N ILE A 173 -35.70 2.20 -22.88
CA ILE A 173 -34.83 1.82 -23.99
C ILE A 173 -35.57 0.87 -24.93
N HIS A 174 -36.36 -0.07 -24.40
CA HIS A 174 -37.11 -1.01 -25.21
C HIS A 174 -38.29 -0.37 -25.92
N GLU A 175 -38.96 0.62 -25.34
CA GLU A 175 -40.02 1.42 -25.96
C GLU A 175 -39.42 2.27 -27.09
N ASP A 176 -38.27 2.91 -26.86
CA ASP A 176 -37.47 3.54 -27.92
C ASP A 176 -37.11 2.53 -29.03
N THR A 177 -36.78 1.26 -28.71
CA THR A 177 -36.49 0.26 -29.75
C THR A 177 -37.72 -0.39 -30.39
N LYS A 178 -38.89 -0.42 -29.75
CA LYS A 178 -40.12 -0.99 -30.31
C LYS A 178 -40.81 0.01 -31.22
N GLU A 179 -40.74 1.31 -30.92
CA GLU A 179 -41.05 2.36 -31.89
C GLU A 179 -40.04 2.35 -33.05
N ASN A 180 -38.74 2.10 -32.78
CA ASN A 180 -37.71 2.06 -33.84
C ASN A 180 -37.60 0.73 -34.63
N ASN A 181 -38.18 -0.38 -34.18
CA ASN A 181 -38.14 -1.66 -34.91
C ASN A 181 -39.42 -1.93 -35.71
N ASN A 182 -40.51 -1.20 -35.44
CA ASN A 182 -41.76 -1.32 -36.20
C ASN A 182 -42.15 -0.09 -37.01
N GLU A 183 -41.46 1.04 -36.85
CA GLU A 183 -41.55 2.15 -37.78
C GLU A 183 -40.14 2.63 -38.16
N ASP A 184 -39.66 2.13 -39.30
CA ASP A 184 -38.73 2.86 -40.16
C ASP A 184 -39.33 4.26 -40.40
N PHE A 185 -39.10 5.22 -39.50
CA PHE A 185 -39.41 6.64 -39.73
C PHE A 185 -38.38 7.23 -40.68
N SER A 186 -38.43 6.69 -41.89
CA SER A 186 -38.01 7.29 -43.13
C SER A 186 -38.84 8.56 -43.35
N ILE A 187 -38.24 9.72 -43.12
CA ILE A 187 -38.89 11.00 -43.44
C ILE A 187 -39.02 11.10 -44.96
N MET A 188 -40.20 10.80 -45.49
CA MET A 188 -40.56 11.10 -46.88
C MET A 188 -40.91 12.59 -46.98
N ILE A 189 -40.12 13.35 -47.73
CA ILE A 189 -40.32 14.80 -47.90
C ILE A 189 -41.49 15.02 -48.87
N ASN A 190 -42.71 15.17 -48.34
CA ASN A 190 -43.85 15.69 -49.11
C ASN A 190 -43.98 17.20 -48.88
N ASN A 191 -43.21 17.99 -49.64
CA ASN A 191 -43.36 19.44 -49.67
C ASN A 191 -44.58 19.82 -50.53
N LYS A 192 -45.76 19.96 -49.92
CA LYS A 192 -46.88 20.67 -50.55
C LYS A 192 -47.56 21.78 -49.76
N ASN A 193 -47.33 21.94 -48.44
CA ASN A 193 -48.23 22.80 -47.65
C ASN A 193 -47.61 23.93 -46.81
N ASP A 194 -46.31 24.23 -46.86
CA ASP A 194 -45.75 25.37 -46.08
C ASP A 194 -44.89 26.32 -46.93
N LEU A 195 -45.49 26.82 -48.01
CA LEU A 195 -45.00 28.01 -48.71
C LEU A 195 -45.43 29.26 -47.95
N ASN A 196 -44.81 29.57 -46.80
CA ASN A 196 -44.87 30.93 -46.25
C ASN A 196 -43.76 31.33 -45.25
N SER A 197 -42.66 30.57 -45.14
CA SER A 197 -41.48 31.02 -44.40
C SER A 197 -40.21 30.76 -45.20
N LYS A 198 -39.69 31.79 -45.86
CA LYS A 198 -38.45 31.80 -46.65
C LYS A 198 -37.22 31.49 -45.79
N ASN A 199 -36.95 30.21 -45.51
CA ASN A 199 -35.72 29.75 -44.86
C ASN A 199 -34.91 28.89 -45.85
N THR A 200 -34.01 29.56 -46.56
CA THR A 200 -33.27 29.10 -47.73
C THR A 200 -32.31 27.92 -47.49
N PHE A 201 -31.98 27.58 -46.25
CA PHE A 201 -30.97 26.55 -45.92
C PHE A 201 -31.33 25.14 -46.33
N PHE A 202 -32.50 24.69 -45.87
CA PHE A 202 -32.96 23.32 -46.11
C PHE A 202 -33.54 23.18 -47.51
N GLU A 203 -34.00 24.29 -48.11
CA GLU A 203 -34.41 24.33 -49.52
C GLU A 203 -33.21 24.26 -50.47
N GLN A 204 -32.10 24.98 -50.27
CA GLN A 204 -30.90 24.82 -51.12
C GLN A 204 -30.24 23.44 -50.97
N LEU A 205 -30.34 22.85 -49.78
CA LEU A 205 -30.01 21.45 -49.52
C LEU A 205 -30.88 20.47 -50.35
N CYS A 206 -32.10 20.86 -50.74
CA CYS A 206 -33.03 20.06 -51.54
C CYS A 206 -33.06 20.40 -53.04
N ILE A 207 -32.84 21.66 -53.43
CA ILE A 207 -33.00 22.13 -54.82
C ILE A 207 -31.92 21.57 -55.75
N ASP A 208 -30.73 21.30 -55.21
CA ASP A 208 -29.58 20.87 -56.00
C ASP A 208 -29.54 19.37 -56.30
N ILE A 209 -30.50 18.58 -55.80
CA ILE A 209 -30.48 17.14 -56.02
C ILE A 209 -31.89 16.63 -56.26
N SER A 210 -32.09 15.98 -57.41
CA SER A 210 -33.20 15.06 -57.69
C SER A 210 -33.17 13.83 -56.75
N PHE A 211 -33.22 14.06 -55.44
CA PHE A 211 -33.41 13.05 -54.41
C PHE A 211 -34.89 13.03 -54.00
N GLU A 212 -35.78 12.75 -54.95
CA GLU A 212 -37.18 12.43 -54.62
C GLU A 212 -37.30 11.08 -53.88
N ASP A 213 -36.27 10.23 -53.87
CA ASP A 213 -36.38 8.83 -53.39
C ASP A 213 -35.27 8.34 -52.43
N LYS A 214 -34.46 9.20 -51.78
CA LYS A 214 -33.38 8.72 -50.90
C LYS A 214 -33.64 9.00 -49.42
N PHE A 215 -33.79 7.92 -48.66
CA PHE A 215 -33.99 7.89 -47.22
C PHE A 215 -32.80 8.49 -46.48
N ILE A 216 -33.03 9.60 -45.77
CA ILE A 216 -32.03 10.22 -44.90
C ILE A 216 -32.06 9.49 -43.56
N LYS A 217 -30.93 8.88 -43.18
CA LYS A 217 -30.82 8.16 -41.92
C LYS A 217 -30.79 9.14 -40.74
N ASN A 218 -31.74 8.99 -39.82
CA ASN A 218 -31.66 9.68 -38.53
C ASN A 218 -30.63 8.96 -37.66
N ARG A 219 -29.53 9.65 -37.34
CA ARG A 219 -28.45 9.13 -36.49
C ARG A 219 -28.67 9.40 -35.01
N HIS A 220 -29.79 10.02 -34.65
CA HIS A 220 -30.15 10.43 -33.29
C HIS A 220 -28.98 11.03 -32.51
N MET A 221 -28.47 12.17 -32.98
CA MET A 221 -27.33 12.82 -32.35
C MET A 221 -27.62 13.16 -30.87
N ARG A 222 -26.76 12.66 -29.98
CA ARG A 222 -26.82 12.97 -28.54
C ARG A 222 -26.41 14.42 -28.30
N ARG A 223 -27.02 15.06 -27.29
CA ARG A 223 -26.76 16.46 -26.89
C ARG A 223 -25.28 16.83 -26.83
N ARG A 224 -24.44 15.97 -26.22
CA ARG A 224 -22.99 16.20 -26.11
C ARG A 224 -22.32 16.29 -27.49
N ILE A 225 -22.68 15.40 -28.41
CA ILE A 225 -22.11 15.34 -29.75
C ILE A 225 -22.54 16.57 -30.55
N THR A 226 -23.83 16.95 -30.46
CA THR A 226 -24.35 18.17 -31.08
C THR A 226 -23.62 19.42 -30.58
N GLY A 227 -23.43 19.56 -29.26
CA GLY A 227 -22.70 20.68 -28.69
C GLY A 227 -21.23 20.74 -29.12
N LEU A 228 -20.55 19.60 -29.21
CA LEU A 228 -19.16 19.56 -29.70
C LEU A 228 -19.06 19.97 -31.16
N LEU A 229 -19.98 19.48 -32.01
CA LEU A 229 -20.01 19.83 -33.42
C LEU A 229 -20.30 21.32 -33.64
N ILE A 230 -21.20 21.90 -32.85
CA ILE A 230 -21.48 23.36 -32.87
C ILE A 230 -20.24 24.16 -32.46
N LYS A 231 -19.56 23.76 -31.37
CA LYS A 231 -18.32 24.41 -30.94
C LYS A 231 -17.23 24.33 -32.01
N GLU A 232 -17.12 23.19 -32.67
CA GLU A 232 -16.16 22.99 -33.75
C GLU A 232 -16.46 23.87 -34.97
N ILE A 233 -17.74 24.02 -35.35
CA ILE A 233 -18.16 24.93 -36.42
C ILE A 233 -17.74 26.36 -36.08
N TRP A 234 -18.02 26.82 -34.86
CA TRP A 234 -17.66 28.17 -34.42
C TRP A 234 -16.15 28.39 -34.39
N SER A 235 -15.38 27.44 -33.86
CA SER A 235 -13.92 27.51 -33.83
C SER A 235 -13.31 27.58 -35.24
N ASN A 236 -13.82 26.78 -36.18
CA ASN A 236 -13.36 26.82 -37.56
C ASN A 236 -13.73 28.14 -38.25
N LYS A 237 -14.92 28.68 -37.97
CA LYS A 237 -15.34 29.97 -38.53
C LYS A 237 -14.43 31.11 -38.06
N LEU A 238 -14.13 31.16 -36.77
CA LEU A 238 -13.20 32.13 -36.20
C LEU A 238 -11.78 31.99 -36.78
N PHE A 239 -11.32 30.75 -37.00
CA PHE A 239 -10.02 30.50 -37.60
C PHE A 239 -9.96 30.97 -39.06
N ASP A 240 -10.98 30.67 -39.86
CA ASP A 240 -11.08 31.10 -41.24
C ASP A 240 -11.19 32.64 -41.34
N GLU A 241 -11.95 33.29 -40.45
CA GLU A 241 -12.05 34.76 -40.39
C GLU A 241 -10.71 35.43 -40.06
N ASN A 242 -9.91 34.84 -39.15
CA ASN A 242 -8.60 35.36 -38.78
C ASN A 242 -7.54 35.17 -39.88
N LYS A 243 -7.66 34.11 -40.70
CA LYS A 243 -6.66 33.74 -41.71
C LYS A 243 -6.78 34.52 -43.01
N PHE A 244 -7.99 34.94 -43.39
CA PHE A 244 -8.24 35.53 -44.72
C PHE A 244 -8.28 37.07 -44.75
N GLU A 245 -8.00 37.79 -43.65
CA GLU A 245 -7.99 39.27 -43.48
C GLU A 245 -9.24 40.04 -43.97
N LYS A 246 -10.19 39.35 -44.59
CA LYS A 246 -11.51 39.84 -44.95
C LYS A 246 -12.51 39.14 -44.06
N LYS A 247 -13.30 39.92 -43.32
CA LYS A 247 -14.60 39.46 -42.81
C LYS A 247 -15.43 39.03 -44.02
N ILE A 248 -15.34 37.76 -44.38
CA ILE A 248 -16.23 37.22 -45.39
C ILE A 248 -17.59 37.18 -44.68
N ASN A 249 -18.46 38.12 -45.02
CA ASN A 249 -19.80 38.24 -44.45
C ASN A 249 -20.70 37.14 -45.03
N ILE A 250 -20.26 35.89 -44.83
CA ILE A 250 -20.98 34.68 -45.18
C ILE A 250 -21.96 34.45 -44.04
N LYS A 251 -23.25 34.36 -44.36
CA LYS A 251 -24.26 33.98 -43.38
C LYS A 251 -23.84 32.66 -42.74
N LEU A 252 -24.04 32.51 -41.44
CA LEU A 252 -23.68 31.29 -40.70
C LEU A 252 -24.16 30.02 -41.42
N ILE A 253 -25.32 30.11 -42.04
CA ILE A 253 -25.94 29.03 -42.78
C ILE A 253 -25.12 28.49 -43.96
N ASP A 254 -24.61 29.41 -44.79
CA ASP A 254 -23.80 29.08 -45.96
C ASP A 254 -22.42 28.57 -45.52
N TYR A 255 -21.91 29.13 -44.40
CA TYR A 255 -20.67 28.67 -43.79
C TYR A 255 -20.78 27.21 -43.31
N VAL A 256 -21.85 26.87 -42.58
CA VAL A 256 -22.08 25.52 -42.06
C VAL A 256 -22.16 24.50 -43.19
N PHE A 257 -22.85 24.84 -44.29
CA PHE A 257 -22.94 23.96 -45.46
C PHE A 257 -21.57 23.69 -46.09
N ASN A 258 -20.80 24.76 -46.35
CA ASN A 258 -19.45 24.65 -46.91
C ASN A 258 -18.51 23.88 -45.98
N TYR A 259 -18.62 24.10 -44.67
CA TYR A 259 -17.86 23.39 -43.65
C TYR A 259 -18.18 21.89 -43.66
N LEU A 260 -19.44 21.50 -43.71
CA LEU A 260 -19.84 20.08 -43.73
C LEU A 260 -19.34 19.38 -45.00
N ILE A 261 -19.42 20.02 -46.17
CA ILE A 261 -18.87 19.48 -47.41
C ILE A 261 -17.36 19.31 -47.30
N LYS A 262 -16.65 20.34 -46.82
CA LYS A 262 -15.19 20.31 -46.65
C LYS A 262 -14.75 19.23 -45.65
N ARG A 263 -15.52 19.02 -44.57
CA ARG A 263 -15.21 18.05 -43.53
C ARG A 263 -15.45 16.61 -43.97
N PHE A 264 -16.59 16.34 -44.58
CA PHE A 264 -17.02 14.97 -44.91
C PHE A 264 -16.67 14.55 -46.34
N HIS A 265 -16.13 15.45 -47.17
CA HIS A 265 -15.69 15.21 -48.54
C HIS A 265 -16.77 14.60 -49.45
N SER A 266 -18.04 14.62 -49.00
CA SER A 266 -19.19 14.05 -49.68
C SER A 266 -20.40 14.94 -49.41
N LYS A 267 -21.02 15.41 -50.51
CA LYS A 267 -22.24 16.23 -50.44
C LYS A 267 -23.37 15.46 -49.77
N GLU A 268 -23.52 14.16 -50.07
CA GLU A 268 -24.58 13.31 -49.51
C GLU A 268 -24.51 13.19 -47.98
N ILE A 269 -23.30 12.98 -47.44
CA ILE A 269 -23.09 12.87 -45.98
C ILE A 269 -23.27 14.22 -45.30
N ALA A 270 -22.84 15.31 -45.94
CA ALA A 270 -23.06 16.67 -45.43
C ALA A 270 -24.55 16.99 -45.30
N ILE A 271 -25.37 16.55 -46.26
CA ILE A 271 -26.83 16.70 -46.24
C ILE A 271 -27.44 15.88 -45.11
N GLU A 272 -27.08 14.61 -45.00
CA GLU A 272 -27.55 13.72 -43.92
C GLU A 272 -27.25 14.33 -42.54
N ILE A 273 -26.03 14.84 -42.35
CA ILE A 273 -25.62 15.47 -41.10
C ILE A 273 -26.34 16.80 -40.88
N GLY A 274 -26.57 17.60 -41.92
CA GLY A 274 -27.36 18.83 -41.84
C GLY A 274 -28.78 18.59 -41.33
N TYR A 275 -29.46 17.55 -41.82
CA TYR A 275 -30.78 17.15 -41.35
C TYR A 275 -30.75 16.65 -39.90
N ASN A 276 -29.74 15.88 -39.53
CA ASN A 276 -29.57 15.43 -38.16
C ASN A 276 -29.25 16.59 -37.20
N ILE A 277 -28.55 17.64 -37.65
CA ILE A 277 -28.30 18.86 -36.86
C ILE A 277 -29.63 19.60 -36.64
N LYS A 278 -30.45 19.74 -37.69
CA LYS A 278 -31.80 20.33 -37.59
C LYS A 278 -32.63 19.63 -36.53
N ASP A 279 -32.71 18.31 -36.62
CA ASP A 279 -33.47 17.46 -35.72
C ASP A 279 -32.94 17.53 -34.28
N ALA A 280 -31.61 17.52 -34.10
CA ALA A 280 -30.99 17.68 -32.79
C ALA A 280 -31.23 19.08 -32.19
N CYS A 281 -31.16 20.15 -32.99
CA CYS A 281 -31.44 21.50 -32.53
C CYS A 281 -32.89 21.66 -32.06
N ASN A 282 -33.84 21.04 -32.76
CA ASN A 282 -35.24 21.02 -32.35
C ASN A 282 -35.47 20.23 -31.05
N ARG A 283 -34.80 19.09 -30.87
CA ARG A 283 -34.91 18.30 -29.62
C ARG A 283 -34.26 18.97 -28.42
N TYR A 284 -33.18 19.71 -28.61
CA TYR A 284 -32.41 20.33 -27.52
C TYR A 284 -32.62 21.85 -27.40
N GLN A 285 -33.80 22.36 -27.76
CA GLN A 285 -34.15 23.79 -27.65
C GLN A 285 -33.99 24.35 -26.23
N ASN A 286 -34.11 23.52 -25.19
CA ASN A 286 -33.90 23.92 -23.80
C ASN A 286 -32.43 24.23 -23.48
N ASN A 287 -31.47 23.80 -24.31
CA ASN A 287 -30.06 24.09 -24.10
C ASN A 287 -29.69 25.42 -24.75
N TYR A 288 -29.19 26.35 -23.93
CA TYR A 288 -28.83 27.70 -24.36
C TYR A 288 -27.88 27.74 -25.57
N GLU A 289 -26.74 27.03 -25.51
CA GLU A 289 -25.73 27.06 -26.57
C GLU A 289 -26.29 26.53 -27.91
N ILE A 290 -27.08 25.47 -27.85
CA ILE A 290 -27.67 24.82 -29.04
C ILE A 290 -28.79 25.69 -29.62
N ASN A 291 -29.63 26.25 -28.75
CA ASN A 291 -30.73 27.11 -29.17
C ASN A 291 -30.23 28.42 -29.78
N LEU A 292 -29.24 29.08 -29.16
CA LEU A 292 -28.63 30.29 -29.71
C LEU A 292 -28.04 30.01 -31.11
N PHE A 293 -27.31 28.90 -31.26
CA PHE A 293 -26.81 28.47 -32.57
C PHE A 293 -27.93 28.27 -33.58
N TRP A 294 -29.01 27.58 -33.21
CA TRP A 294 -30.16 27.33 -34.08
C TRP A 294 -30.89 28.61 -34.49
N GLN A 295 -31.07 29.55 -33.56
CA GLN A 295 -31.69 30.84 -33.81
C GLN A 295 -30.84 31.72 -34.75
N ILE A 296 -29.51 31.68 -34.61
CA ILE A 296 -28.61 32.38 -35.54
C ILE A 296 -28.59 31.67 -36.90
N LEU A 297 -28.58 30.35 -36.92
CA LEU A 297 -28.62 29.55 -38.15
C LEU A 297 -29.88 29.88 -38.95
N THR A 298 -31.06 29.85 -38.31
CA THR A 298 -32.34 30.20 -38.94
C THR A 298 -32.52 31.69 -39.23
N GLY A 299 -31.57 32.55 -38.84
CA GLY A 299 -31.63 33.99 -39.04
C GLY A 299 -32.65 34.71 -38.15
N GLN A 300 -33.15 34.06 -37.10
CA GLN A 300 -34.00 34.68 -36.08
C GLN A 300 -33.22 35.66 -35.20
N ILE A 301 -31.92 35.39 -35.01
CA ILE A 301 -30.99 36.23 -34.23
C ILE A 301 -29.78 36.57 -35.08
N GLU A 302 -29.25 37.78 -34.93
CA GLU A 302 -28.00 38.17 -35.57
C GLU A 302 -26.79 37.49 -34.92
N GLU A 303 -25.83 37.08 -35.75
CA GLU A 303 -24.58 36.47 -35.31
C GLU A 303 -23.75 37.36 -34.36
N ASN A 304 -23.95 38.69 -34.43
CA ASN A 304 -23.33 39.65 -33.52
C ASN A 304 -23.62 39.35 -32.04
N VAL A 305 -24.77 38.75 -31.72
CA VAL A 305 -25.15 38.38 -30.35
C VAL A 305 -24.19 37.33 -29.79
N TYR A 306 -23.87 36.30 -30.58
CA TYR A 306 -22.90 35.29 -30.19
C TYR A 306 -21.51 35.89 -29.97
N HIS A 307 -21.04 36.73 -30.89
CA HIS A 307 -19.73 37.39 -30.76
C HIS A 307 -19.66 38.33 -29.56
N TYR A 308 -20.74 39.05 -29.26
CA TYR A 308 -20.86 39.89 -28.08
C TYR A 308 -20.77 39.06 -26.80
N GLU A 309 -21.52 37.97 -26.70
CA GLU A 309 -21.47 37.07 -25.55
C GLU A 309 -20.09 36.47 -25.35
N MET A 310 -19.45 35.96 -26.41
CA MET A 310 -18.09 35.43 -26.32
C MET A 310 -17.09 36.48 -25.84
N LYS A 311 -17.23 37.74 -26.28
CA LYS A 311 -16.39 38.85 -25.83
C LYS A 311 -16.63 39.21 -24.36
N GLU A 312 -17.88 39.21 -23.91
CA GLU A 312 -18.23 39.45 -22.50
C GLU A 312 -17.76 38.32 -21.60
N PHE A 313 -17.92 37.06 -22.01
CA PHE A 313 -17.35 35.90 -21.31
C PHE A 313 -15.82 36.02 -21.21
N ALA A 314 -15.14 36.35 -22.30
CA ALA A 314 -13.69 36.55 -22.31
C ALA A 314 -13.27 37.71 -21.38
N ARG A 315 -14.02 38.81 -21.37
CA ARG A 315 -13.79 39.96 -20.49
C ARG A 315 -13.91 39.56 -19.02
N ILE A 316 -15.00 38.88 -18.64
CA ILE A 316 -15.23 38.40 -17.28
C ILE A 316 -14.13 37.42 -16.86
N LEU A 317 -13.77 36.47 -17.72
CA LEU A 317 -12.68 35.52 -17.46
C LEU A 317 -11.34 36.24 -17.24
N GLN A 318 -11.00 37.24 -18.07
CA GLN A 318 -9.80 38.05 -17.87
C GLN A 318 -9.82 38.83 -16.55
N TYR A 319 -10.98 39.36 -16.12
CA TYR A 319 -11.12 40.01 -14.82
C TYR A 319 -10.96 39.01 -13.67
N LEU A 320 -11.55 37.81 -13.75
CA LEU A 320 -11.39 36.76 -12.75
C LEU A 320 -9.94 36.29 -12.64
N ILE A 321 -9.25 36.09 -13.76
CA ILE A 321 -7.82 35.74 -13.80
C ILE A 321 -6.97 36.84 -13.14
N LYS A 322 -7.29 38.12 -13.39
CA LYS A 322 -6.60 39.27 -12.75
C LYS A 322 -6.89 39.39 -11.25
N LEU A 323 -8.07 38.96 -10.81
CA LEU A 323 -8.49 38.95 -9.40
C LEU A 323 -7.99 37.72 -8.63
N CYS A 324 -7.30 36.78 -9.29
CA CYS A 324 -6.54 35.72 -8.65
C CYS A 324 -5.07 36.15 -8.46
N PRO A 325 -4.70 36.86 -7.38
CA PRO A 325 -3.31 37.05 -7.03
C PRO A 325 -2.76 35.70 -6.53
N HIS A 326 -1.87 35.09 -7.31
CA HIS A 326 -1.00 33.96 -6.93
C HIS A 326 -1.52 33.07 -5.77
N SER A 327 -2.44 32.14 -6.04
CA SER A 327 -2.38 30.87 -5.31
C SER A 327 -1.19 30.10 -5.86
N SER A 328 -0.05 30.28 -5.18
CA SER A 328 1.05 29.31 -5.06
C SER A 328 1.30 28.40 -6.26
N SER A 329 2.41 28.67 -6.96
CA SER A 329 3.38 27.66 -7.37
C SER A 329 2.92 26.20 -7.26
N GLN A 330 2.20 25.71 -8.26
CA GLN A 330 2.29 24.31 -8.67
C GLN A 330 1.89 24.23 -10.14
N SER A 331 2.87 23.81 -10.92
CA SER A 331 2.77 23.46 -12.33
C SER A 331 1.50 22.70 -12.64
N VAL A 332 0.61 23.29 -13.42
CA VAL A 332 -0.21 22.53 -14.34
C VAL A 332 0.14 23.04 -15.72
N CYS A 333 1.12 22.36 -16.32
CA CYS A 333 1.38 22.46 -17.75
C CYS A 333 0.08 22.11 -18.47
N PHE A 334 -0.61 23.12 -19.00
CA PHE A 334 -1.47 22.89 -20.15
C PHE A 334 -0.54 22.65 -21.33
N THR A 335 -0.25 21.38 -21.61
CA THR A 335 0.32 20.98 -22.89
C THR A 335 -0.69 21.34 -23.96
N ASN A 336 -0.32 22.35 -24.75
CA ASN A 336 -0.90 22.62 -26.05
C ASN A 336 -0.61 21.42 -26.95
N ASP A 337 -1.53 20.47 -27.00
CA ASP A 337 -1.65 19.55 -28.13
C ASP A 337 -2.90 19.97 -28.89
N PHE A 338 -2.65 20.81 -29.90
CA PHE A 338 -3.58 21.20 -30.96
C PHE A 338 -3.69 20.11 -32.01
#